data_AF-A0A3M1ASE2-F1
#
_entry.id   AF-A0A3M1ASE2-F1
#
_cell.length_a   1.000
_cell.length_b   1.000
_cell.length_c   1.000
_cell.angle_alpha   90.00
_cell.angle_beta   90.00
_cell.angle_gamma   90.00
#
_symmetry.space_group_name_H-M   'P 1'
#
loop_
_entity.id
_entity.type
_entity.pdbx_description
1 polymer ?
#
loop_
_entity_poly.entity_id
_entity_poly.type
_entity_poly.pdbx_seq_one_letter_code
_entity_poly.pdbx_strand_id
1 'polypeptide(L)'
;RWFVRMREIEESIKICLQCIDKIPDGPVNSDAYKAHLPEKTEVYTTIEGLINHFKLIIEGPRPPKGQLYHCVEGANGELGFFIVSDGTGTAYRLHVRPPSFLIMGVLDKIIIGHQLADIIPIFGTVNMVGGECDR
;
A
#
# COMPACT_ATOMS: atom_id res chain seq x y z
N ARG A 1 -0.34 13.82 19.38
CA ARG A 1 -0.80 12.92 18.28
C ARG A 1 -2.29 13.04 18.01
N TRP A 2 -3.19 12.96 19.01
CA TRP A 2 -4.64 13.02 18.77
C TRP A 2 -5.12 14.23 17.94
N PHE A 3 -4.75 15.45 18.31
CA PHE A 3 -5.11 16.65 17.55
C PHE A 3 -4.63 16.63 16.08
N VAL A 4 -3.47 16.04 15.82
CA VAL A 4 -2.93 15.91 14.46
C VAL A 4 -3.81 14.97 13.64
N ARG A 5 -4.19 13.81 14.20
CA ARG A 5 -5.09 12.86 13.52
C ARG A 5 -6.46 13.46 13.22
N MET A 6 -7.03 14.24 14.13
CA MET A 6 -8.29 14.93 13.89
C MET A 6 -8.19 15.90 12.70
N ARG A 7 -7.11 16.67 12.61
CA ARG A 7 -6.87 17.57 11.48
C ARG A 7 -6.56 16.83 10.17
N GLU A 8 -5.85 15.71 10.23
CA GLU A 8 -5.63 14.85 9.06
C GLU A 8 -6.95 14.33 8.49
N ILE A 9 -7.93 14.00 9.34
CA ILE A 9 -9.27 13.60 8.88
C ILE A 9 -9.96 14.76 8.15
N GLU A 10 -9.93 15.97 8.71
CA GLU A 10 -10.51 17.16 8.09
C GLU A 10 -9.88 17.46 6.72
N GLU A 11 -8.54 17.43 6.63
CA GLU A 11 -7.84 17.63 5.36
C GLU A 11 -8.06 16.48 4.37
N SER A 12 -8.20 15.23 4.84
CA SER A 12 -8.54 14.08 3.99
C SER A 12 -9.91 14.25 3.35
N ILE A 13 -10.91 14.69 4.13
CA ILE A 13 -12.26 14.99 3.60
C ILE A 13 -12.19 16.07 2.53
N LYS A 14 -11.43 17.14 2.79
CA LYS A 14 -11.23 18.24 1.84
C LYS A 14 -10.55 17.78 0.56
N ILE A 15 -9.55 16.90 0.62
CA ILE A 15 -8.92 16.32 -0.57
C ILE A 15 -9.93 15.46 -1.35
N CYS A 16 -10.73 14.64 -0.68
CA CYS A 16 -11.78 13.86 -1.35
C CYS A 16 -12.77 14.75 -2.12
N LEU A 17 -13.22 15.84 -1.53
CA LEU A 17 -14.11 16.80 -2.20
C LEU A 17 -13.43 17.44 -3.42
N GLN A 18 -12.16 17.85 -3.30
CA GLN A 18 -11.40 18.38 -4.44
C GLN A 18 -11.20 17.35 -5.55
N CYS A 19 -11.00 16.08 -5.22
CA CYS A 19 -10.86 15.00 -6.19
C CYS A 19 -12.18 14.73 -6.93
N ILE A 20 -13.33 14.82 -6.23
CA ILE A 20 -14.65 14.70 -6.86
C ILE A 20 -14.88 15.84 -7.87
N ASP A 21 -14.55 17.07 -7.49
CA ASP A 21 -14.74 18.25 -8.36
C ASP A 21 -13.81 18.25 -9.59
N LYS A 22 -12.63 17.61 -9.47
CA LYS A 22 -11.58 17.61 -10.49
C LYS A 22 -11.38 16.26 -11.17
N ILE A 23 -12.35 15.35 -11.06
CA ILE A 23 -12.20 14.02 -11.64
C ILE A 23 -12.13 14.15 -13.18
N PRO A 24 -11.01 13.76 -13.81
CA PRO A 24 -10.90 13.84 -15.26
C PRO A 24 -11.65 12.67 -15.89
N ASP A 25 -12.25 12.92 -17.06
CA ASP A 25 -12.73 11.85 -17.92
C ASP A 25 -11.54 11.13 -18.59
N GLY A 26 -11.71 9.83 -18.88
CA GLY A 26 -10.71 9.04 -19.59
C GLY A 26 -10.61 7.60 -19.10
N PRO A 27 -9.69 6.81 -19.68
CA PRO A 27 -9.41 5.46 -19.23
C PRO A 27 -8.73 5.47 -17.85
N VAL A 28 -9.14 4.55 -16.97
CA VAL A 28 -8.59 4.41 -15.60
C VAL A 28 -7.25 3.66 -15.60
N ASN A 29 -7.07 2.74 -16.55
CA ASN A 29 -5.86 1.94 -16.68
C ASN A 29 -4.89 2.55 -17.69
N SER A 30 -3.60 2.32 -17.48
CA SER A 30 -2.56 2.66 -18.45
C SER A 30 -2.69 1.82 -19.73
N ASP A 31 -2.19 2.29 -20.86
CA ASP A 31 -2.15 1.52 -22.12
C ASP A 31 -1.23 0.28 -22.08
N ALA A 32 -0.57 0.01 -20.96
CA ALA A 32 0.31 -1.14 -20.77
C ALA A 32 -0.48 -2.45 -20.64
N TYR A 33 -0.81 -3.05 -21.79
CA TYR A 33 -1.59 -4.28 -21.91
C TYR A 33 -1.03 -5.46 -21.09
N LYS A 34 0.29 -5.49 -20.84
CA LYS A 34 0.96 -6.55 -20.06
C LYS A 34 0.96 -6.33 -18.54
N ALA A 35 0.35 -5.26 -18.05
CA ALA A 35 0.39 -4.88 -16.64
C ALA A 35 -0.98 -4.92 -15.96
N HIS A 36 -2.07 -4.82 -16.72
CA HIS A 36 -3.43 -4.85 -16.20
C HIS A 36 -4.29 -5.81 -17.02
N LEU A 37 -5.37 -6.30 -16.41
CA LEU A 37 -6.28 -7.21 -17.09
C LEU A 37 -7.07 -6.46 -18.17
N PRO A 38 -7.24 -7.04 -19.37
CA PRO A 38 -8.04 -6.44 -20.43
C PRO A 38 -9.53 -6.40 -20.05
N GLU A 39 -10.28 -5.53 -20.73
CA GLU A 39 -11.73 -5.44 -20.52
C GLU A 39 -12.44 -6.74 -20.90
N LYS A 40 -13.53 -7.06 -20.18
CA LYS A 40 -14.26 -8.32 -20.41
C LYS A 40 -14.85 -8.43 -21.81
N THR A 41 -15.31 -7.31 -22.37
CA THR A 41 -15.77 -7.23 -23.76
C THR A 41 -14.69 -7.71 -24.72
N GLU A 42 -13.48 -7.17 -24.60
CA GLU A 42 -12.33 -7.49 -25.45
C GLU A 42 -11.86 -8.95 -25.30
N VAL A 43 -11.95 -9.51 -24.09
CA VAL A 43 -11.65 -10.92 -23.82
C VAL A 43 -12.57 -11.87 -24.59
N TYR A 44 -13.85 -11.52 -24.75
CA TYR A 44 -14.81 -12.38 -25.44
C TYR A 44 -14.83 -12.17 -26.96
N THR A 45 -14.42 -11.00 -27.44
CA THR A 45 -14.49 -10.66 -28.87
C THR A 45 -13.16 -10.85 -29.61
N THR A 46 -12.03 -10.73 -28.93
CA THR A 46 -10.69 -10.77 -29.56
C THR A 46 -9.84 -11.91 -29.02
N ILE A 47 -9.05 -12.52 -29.92
CA ILE A 47 -8.09 -13.56 -29.54
C ILE A 47 -6.96 -12.95 -28.69
N GLU A 48 -6.51 -11.73 -28.99
CA GLU A 48 -5.42 -11.06 -28.29
C GLU A 48 -5.78 -10.76 -26.83
N GLY A 49 -6.99 -10.26 -26.58
CA GLY A 49 -7.50 -10.03 -25.23
C GLY A 49 -7.60 -11.32 -24.42
N LEU A 50 -8.06 -12.41 -25.04
CA LEU A 50 -8.12 -13.72 -24.39
C LEU A 50 -6.73 -14.26 -24.05
N ILE A 51 -5.77 -14.17 -24.97
CA ILE A 51 -4.39 -14.62 -24.75
C ILE A 51 -3.74 -13.82 -23.62
N ASN A 52 -3.91 -12.49 -23.62
CA ASN A 52 -3.32 -11.63 -22.60
C ASN A 52 -3.91 -11.91 -21.21
N HIS A 53 -5.23 -12.04 -21.12
CA HIS A 53 -5.90 -12.43 -19.88
C HIS A 53 -5.37 -13.77 -19.34
N PHE A 54 -5.23 -14.77 -20.21
CA PHE A 54 -4.70 -16.07 -19.81
C PHE A 54 -3.25 -15.97 -19.32
N LYS A 55 -2.38 -15.27 -20.08
CA LYS A 55 -0.96 -15.09 -19.69
C LYS A 55 -0.82 -14.36 -18.37
N LEU A 56 -1.60 -13.30 -18.13
CA LEU A 56 -1.53 -12.55 -16.87
C LEU A 56 -1.98 -13.37 -15.67
N ILE A 57 -3.00 -14.21 -15.81
CA ILE A 57 -3.47 -15.06 -14.71
C ILE A 57 -2.48 -16.19 -14.40
N ILE A 58 -1.95 -16.83 -15.44
CA ILE A 58 -1.10 -18.03 -15.27
C ILE A 58 0.35 -17.66 -14.97
N GLU A 59 0.91 -16.72 -15.72
CA GLU A 59 2.33 -16.37 -15.65
C GLU A 59 2.59 -15.10 -14.84
N GLY A 60 1.59 -14.24 -14.63
CA GLY A 60 1.76 -12.96 -13.96
C GLY A 60 2.43 -11.88 -14.83
N PRO A 61 2.45 -10.62 -14.36
CA PRO A 61 3.22 -9.56 -15.00
C PRO A 61 4.72 -9.86 -14.87
N ARG A 62 5.51 -9.67 -15.93
CA ARG A 62 6.96 -9.91 -15.94
C ARG A 62 7.74 -8.59 -15.87
N PRO A 63 7.96 -8.02 -14.67
CA PRO A 63 8.75 -6.80 -14.52
C PRO A 63 10.22 -7.02 -14.90
N PRO A 64 10.97 -5.96 -15.23
CA PRO A 64 12.40 -6.06 -15.48
C PRO A 64 13.16 -6.50 -14.22
N LYS A 65 14.29 -7.20 -14.41
CA LYS A 65 15.17 -7.60 -13.31
C LYS A 65 15.70 -6.37 -12.58
N GLY A 66 15.60 -6.37 -11.26
CA GLY A 66 16.07 -5.25 -10.45
C GLY A 66 15.53 -5.27 -9.03
N GLN A 67 15.83 -4.21 -8.29
CA GLN A 67 15.33 -3.99 -6.94
C GLN A 67 14.77 -2.58 -6.82
N LEU A 68 13.67 -2.42 -6.10
CA LEU A 68 13.01 -1.15 -5.86
C LEU A 68 12.57 -1.07 -4.40
N TYR A 69 12.86 0.05 -3.77
CA TYR A 69 12.16 0.47 -2.56
C TYR A 69 11.21 1.61 -2.93
N HIS A 70 9.93 1.46 -2.62
CA HIS A 70 8.96 2.53 -2.74
C HIS A 70 8.17 2.62 -1.43
N CYS A 71 7.95 3.84 -0.96
CA CYS A 71 7.13 4.10 0.22
C CYS A 71 5.99 5.07 -0.08
N VAL A 72 4.92 4.95 0.70
CA VAL A 72 3.77 5.85 0.70
C VAL A 72 3.46 6.27 2.12
N GLU A 73 2.89 7.45 2.28
CA GLU A 73 2.35 7.88 3.57
C GLU A 73 1.02 7.16 3.80
N GLY A 74 1.08 6.12 4.63
CA GLY A 74 -0.12 5.43 5.11
C GLY A 74 -0.68 6.12 6.34
N ALA A 75 -1.90 5.75 6.74
CA ALA A 75 -2.51 6.32 7.93
C ALA A 75 -1.68 6.06 9.22
N ASN A 76 -0.79 5.06 9.25
CA ASN A 76 0.08 4.79 10.41
C ASN A 76 1.49 5.38 10.30
N GLY A 77 1.78 6.08 9.20
CA GLY A 77 3.09 6.58 8.82
C GLY A 77 3.59 5.92 7.54
N GLU A 78 4.91 5.98 7.32
CA GLU A 78 5.54 5.49 6.10
C GLU A 78 5.44 3.96 5.95
N LEU A 79 4.59 3.52 5.01
CA LEU A 79 4.47 2.13 4.57
C LEU A 79 5.34 1.91 3.33
N GLY A 80 6.35 1.07 3.49
CA GLY A 80 7.32 0.79 2.43
C GLY A 80 7.25 -0.64 1.90
N PHE A 81 7.53 -0.80 0.62
CA PHE A 81 7.72 -2.09 -0.02
C PHE A 81 9.09 -2.13 -0.68
N PHE A 82 9.93 -3.07 -0.24
CA PHE A 82 11.18 -3.44 -0.90
C PHE A 82 10.95 -4.70 -1.72
N ILE A 83 11.04 -4.58 -3.04
CA ILE A 83 10.75 -5.65 -3.99
C ILE A 83 12.00 -5.93 -4.82
N VAL A 84 12.34 -7.21 -4.95
CA VAL A 84 13.39 -7.71 -5.85
C VAL A 84 12.72 -8.57 -6.91
N SER A 85 12.96 -8.25 -8.18
CA SER A 85 12.52 -9.03 -9.33
C SER A 85 13.71 -9.70 -10.01
N ASP A 86 13.55 -10.99 -10.30
CA ASP A 86 14.42 -11.81 -11.13
C ASP A 86 13.94 -11.91 -12.59
N GLY A 87 12.91 -11.14 -12.96
CA GLY A 87 12.29 -11.13 -14.28
C GLY A 87 11.17 -12.17 -14.47
N THR A 88 10.84 -12.94 -13.43
CA THR A 88 9.70 -13.85 -13.43
C THR A 88 8.40 -13.12 -13.05
N GLY A 89 7.27 -13.82 -13.12
CA GLY A 89 5.95 -13.30 -12.72
C GLY A 89 5.75 -13.09 -11.23
N THR A 90 6.69 -13.58 -10.42
CA THR A 90 6.64 -13.58 -8.96
C THR A 90 7.78 -12.75 -8.41
N ALA A 91 7.54 -12.02 -7.32
CA ALA A 91 8.62 -11.31 -6.65
C ALA A 91 9.63 -12.31 -6.08
N TYR A 92 10.90 -12.19 -6.46
CA TYR A 92 11.99 -13.02 -5.92
C TYR A 92 12.14 -12.79 -4.41
N ARG A 93 12.02 -11.52 -4.00
CA ARG A 93 11.93 -11.14 -2.59
C ARG A 93 10.98 -9.97 -2.45
N LEU A 94 10.11 -10.04 -1.44
CA LEU A 94 9.28 -8.93 -1.03
C LEU A 94 9.48 -8.74 0.46
N HIS A 95 9.92 -7.55 0.86
CA HIS A 95 10.02 -7.16 2.25
C HIS A 95 9.18 -5.91 2.47
N VAL A 96 8.24 -6.00 3.40
CA VAL A 96 7.41 -4.86 3.79
C VAL A 96 8.11 -4.15 4.93
N ARG A 97 8.21 -2.83 4.85
CA ARG A 97 8.55 -1.97 5.97
C ARG A 97 7.25 -1.45 6.59
N PRO A 98 6.73 -2.11 7.63
CA PRO A 98 5.54 -1.63 8.32
C PRO A 98 5.85 -0.36 9.15
N PRO A 99 4.99 0.67 9.12
CA PRO A 99 5.11 1.82 10.00
C PRO A 99 5.02 1.44 11.49
N SER A 100 4.15 0.48 11.84
CA SER A 100 3.90 0.08 13.23
C SER A 100 5.12 -0.54 13.93
N PHE A 101 5.92 -1.35 13.22
CA PHE A 101 7.03 -2.11 13.84
C PHE A 101 8.12 -1.21 14.42
N LEU A 102 8.49 -0.16 13.68
CA LEU A 102 9.52 0.78 14.13
C LEU A 102 9.07 1.57 15.36
N ILE A 103 7.81 2.00 15.38
CA ILE A 103 7.25 2.76 16.51
C ILE A 103 7.14 1.85 17.74
N MET A 104 6.74 0.59 17.55
CA MET A 104 6.71 -0.41 18.62
C MET A 104 8.10 -0.70 19.21
N GLY A 105 9.15 -0.67 18.39
CA GLY A 105 10.52 -0.86 18.85
C GLY A 105 11.07 0.25 19.76
N VAL A 106 10.36 1.38 19.88
CA VAL A 106 10.72 2.50 20.78
C VAL A 106 9.73 2.64 21.93
N LEU A 107 8.68 1.81 21.98
CA LEU A 107 7.61 1.92 22.97
C LEU A 107 8.12 1.75 24.41
N ASP A 108 9.12 0.90 24.63
CA ASP A 108 9.78 0.73 25.93
C ASP A 108 10.33 2.06 26.46
N LYS A 109 10.99 2.84 25.61
CA LYS A 109 11.54 4.16 25.97
C LYS A 109 10.46 5.20 26.21
N ILE A 110 9.32 5.08 25.55
CA ILE A 110 8.18 6.00 25.73
C ILE A 110 7.46 5.72 27.04
N ILE A 111 7.38 4.45 27.48
CA ILE A 111 6.65 4.06 28.69
C ILE A 111 7.43 4.32 29.98
N ILE A 112 8.78 4.30 29.93
CA ILE A 112 9.61 4.51 31.13
C ILE A 112 9.32 5.88 31.76
N GLY A 113 8.99 5.86 33.06
CA GLY A 113 8.67 7.06 33.85
C GLY A 113 7.16 7.36 33.98
N HIS A 114 6.31 6.55 33.36
CA HIS A 114 4.85 6.66 33.46
C HIS A 114 4.23 5.62 34.41
N GLN A 115 2.96 5.83 34.76
CA GLN A 115 2.21 4.92 35.62
C GLN A 115 1.60 3.76 34.81
N LEU A 116 1.16 2.70 35.50
CA LEU A 116 0.48 1.57 34.86
C LEU A 116 -0.75 1.99 34.05
N ALA A 117 -1.49 2.99 34.53
CA ALA A 117 -2.67 3.53 33.85
C ALA A 117 -2.34 4.22 32.52
N ASP A 118 -1.11 4.73 32.37
CA ASP A 118 -0.68 5.45 31.17
C ASP A 118 -0.29 4.51 30.02
N ILE A 119 -0.03 3.23 30.31
CA ILE A 119 0.39 2.25 29.30
C ILE A 119 -0.67 2.11 28.19
N ILE A 120 -1.95 2.00 28.56
CA ILE A 120 -3.06 1.82 27.63
C ILE A 120 -3.19 3.02 26.67
N PRO A 121 -3.30 4.28 27.14
CA PRO A 121 -3.39 5.42 26.23
C PRO A 121 -2.11 5.61 25.41
N ILE A 122 -0.92 5.39 25.97
CA ILE A 122 0.33 5.47 25.22
C ILE A 122 0.34 4.44 24.07
N PHE A 123 0.00 3.19 24.35
CA PHE A 123 -0.12 2.15 23.34
C PHE A 123 -1.18 2.50 22.29
N GLY A 124 -2.33 3.02 22.71
CA GLY A 124 -3.39 3.49 21.81
C GLY A 124 -2.92 4.62 20.89
N THR A 125 -2.05 5.52 21.36
CA THR A 125 -1.50 6.57 20.51
C THR A 125 -0.57 6.05 19.42
N VAL A 126 0.15 4.94 19.65
CA VAL A 126 1.01 4.29 18.65
C VAL A 126 0.20 3.77 17.47
N ASN A 127 -1.06 3.37 17.70
CA ASN A 127 -1.97 2.81 16.72
C ASN A 127 -1.41 1.55 16.02
N MET A 128 -0.88 0.63 16.83
CA MET A 128 -0.29 -0.61 16.32
C MET A 128 -1.37 -1.56 15.79
N VAL A 129 -1.16 -2.05 14.57
CA VAL A 129 -1.97 -3.11 13.95
C VAL A 129 -1.16 -4.40 13.95
N GLY A 130 -1.66 -5.44 14.64
CA GLY A 130 -0.93 -6.70 14.83
C GLY A 130 -0.49 -7.36 13.53
N GLY A 131 -1.40 -7.50 12.55
CA GLY A 131 -1.07 -8.11 11.26
C GLY A 131 -0.15 -7.28 10.36
N GLU A 132 0.10 -6.02 10.69
CA GLU A 132 1.13 -5.21 10.05
C GLU A 132 2.48 -5.36 10.75
N CYS A 133 2.49 -5.47 12.08
CA CYS A 133 3.70 -5.58 12.89
C CYS A 133 4.40 -6.95 12.78
N ASP A 134 3.64 -8.01 12.50
CA ASP A 134 4.10 -9.41 12.53
C ASP A 134 4.65 -9.94 11.19
N ARG A 135 4.74 -9.09 10.16
CA ARG A 135 5.01 -9.47 8.75
C ARG A 135 6.41 -9.97 8.44
#